data_AF-A0A7Y7HRT8-F1
#
_entry.id   AF-A0A7Y7HRT8-F1
#
_cell.length_a   1.000
_cell.length_b   1.000
_cell.length_c   1.000
_cell.angle_alpha   90.00
_cell.angle_beta   90.00
_cell.angle_gamma   90.00
#
_symmetry.space_group_name_H-M   'P 1'
#
loop_
_entity.id
_entity.type
_entity.pdbx_description
1 polymer ?
#
loop_
_entity_poly.entity_id
_entity_poly.type
_entity_poly.pdbx_seq_one_letter_code
_entity_poly.pdbx_strand_id
1 'polypeptide(L)' 'MSTSPATITEFQGVRSLHLATSWAQGAMRVAKPDNIELEYVQRVITWSI' A
#
# COMPACT_ATOMS: atom_id res chain seq x y z
N MET A 1 6.59 12.94 20.52
CA MET A 1 6.45 13.08 19.06
C MET A 1 5.10 12.50 18.67
N SER A 2 4.18 13.32 18.19
CA SER A 2 2.85 12.87 17.74
C SER A 2 2.99 12.25 16.35
N THR A 3 3.24 10.95 16.25
CA THR A 3 3.21 10.25 14.95
C THR A 3 1.76 9.89 14.67
N SER A 4 1.17 10.56 13.69
CA SER A 4 -0.18 10.29 13.19
C SER A 4 -0.42 8.78 12.97
N PRO A 5 -1.65 8.29 13.22
CA PRO A 5 -1.96 6.86 13.31
C PRO A 5 -1.75 6.05 12.01
N ALA A 6 -1.76 6.69 10.85
CA ALA A 6 -1.33 6.15 9.57
C ALA A 6 -1.16 7.34 8.61
N THR A 7 -0.17 7.27 7.72
CA THR A 7 0.10 8.33 6.74
C THR A 7 0.15 7.73 5.34
N ILE A 8 -0.34 8.49 4.36
CA ILE A 8 -0.31 8.14 2.94
C ILE A 8 0.59 9.13 2.20
N THR A 9 1.46 8.63 1.33
CA THR A 9 2.30 9.46 0.45
C THR A 9 2.09 9.05 -1.01
N GLU A 10 2.11 10.01 -1.93
CA GLU A 10 1.97 9.74 -3.36
C GLU A 10 3.18 10.25 -4.14
N PHE A 11 3.76 9.37 -4.96
CA PHE A 11 4.89 9.72 -5.80
C PHE A 11 4.80 8.96 -7.13
N GLN A 12 4.90 9.69 -8.26
CA GLN A 12 4.84 9.13 -9.62
C GLN A 12 3.64 8.18 -9.85
N GLY A 13 2.46 8.53 -9.29
CA GLY A 13 1.25 7.73 -9.44
C GLY A 13 1.23 6.44 -8.61
N VAL A 14 2.19 6.28 -7.68
CA VAL A 14 2.19 5.22 -6.66
C VAL A 14 1.79 5.84 -5.32
N ARG A 15 0.79 5.24 -4.70
CA ARG A 15 0.33 5.58 -3.34
C ARG A 15 0.91 4.59 -2.36
N SER A 16 1.63 5.08 -1.36
CA SER A 16 2.27 4.28 -0.32
C SER A 16 1.64 4.52 1.05
N LEU A 17 1.40 3.43 1.79
CA LEU A 17 0.89 3.42 3.15
C LEU A 17 2.05 3.28 4.15
N HIS A 18 2.03 4.13 5.17
CA HIS A 18 3.02 4.21 6.24
C HIS A 18 2.30 4.11 7.59
N LEU A 19 2.55 3.05 8.35
CA LEU A 19 1.93 2.81 9.65
C LEU A 19 2.90 3.18 10.77
N ALA A 20 2.82 4.43 11.23
CA ALA A 20 3.63 4.98 12.31
C ALA A 20 5.16 4.90 12.09
N THR A 21 5.62 4.59 10.88
CA THR A 21 7.02 4.58 10.47
C THR A 21 7.16 5.31 9.13
N SER A 22 8.39 5.67 8.74
CA SER A 22 8.66 6.26 7.41
C SER A 22 8.77 5.22 6.29
N TRP A 23 8.65 3.93 6.62
CA TRP A 23 8.80 2.84 5.66
C TRP A 23 7.47 2.54 4.98
N ALA A 24 7.52 2.34 3.65
CA ALA A 24 6.35 1.91 2.90
C ALA A 24 5.99 0.45 3.28
N GLN A 25 4.79 0.26 3.79
CA GLN A 25 4.25 -1.05 4.22
C GLN A 25 3.16 -1.57 3.29
N GLY A 26 2.67 -0.71 2.40
CA GLY A 26 1.84 -1.06 1.26
C GLY A 26 2.05 -0.03 0.16
N ALA A 27 1.93 -0.45 -1.09
CA ALA A 27 2.01 0.45 -2.23
C ALA A 27 1.05 -0.02 -3.33
N MET A 28 0.47 0.95 -4.05
CA MET A 28 -0.50 0.69 -5.10
C MET A 28 -0.33 1.72 -6.23
N ARG A 29 -0.48 1.30 -7.48
CA ARG A 29 -0.60 2.24 -8.59
C ARG A 29 -2.00 2.87 -8.57
N VAL A 30 -2.09 4.19 -8.48
CA VAL A 30 -3.37 4.91 -8.47
C VAL A 30 -4.16 4.63 -9.75
N ALA A 31 -3.48 4.53 -10.89
CA ALA A 31 -4.12 4.24 -12.18
C ALA A 31 -4.64 2.80 -12.32
N LYS A 32 -4.13 1.86 -11.50
CA LYS A 32 -4.49 0.44 -11.55
C LYS A 32 -4.45 -0.16 -10.13
N PRO A 33 -5.47 0.12 -9.30
CA PRO A 33 -5.53 -0.33 -7.91
C PRO A 33 -5.45 -1.84 -7.74
N ASP A 34 -6.18 -2.53 -8.61
CA ASP A 34 -6.42 -3.97 -8.54
C ASP A 34 -5.26 -4.78 -9.13
N ASN A 35 -4.29 -4.11 -9.76
CA ASN A 35 -3.13 -4.75 -10.35
C ASN A 35 -2.03 -4.96 -9.31
N ILE A 36 -2.14 -6.05 -8.56
CA ILE A 36 -1.16 -6.41 -7.55
C ILE A 36 0.00 -7.13 -8.22
N GLU A 37 1.18 -6.53 -8.25
CA GLU A 37 2.36 -7.09 -8.94
C GLU A 37 2.97 -8.31 -8.21
N LEU A 38 2.67 -8.48 -6.92
CA LEU A 38 3.18 -9.57 -6.10
C LEU A 38 2.19 -10.74 -6.08
N GLU A 39 2.50 -11.82 -6.81
CA GLU A 39 1.64 -13.02 -6.90
C GLU A 39 1.32 -13.65 -5.52
N TYR A 40 2.27 -13.57 -4.57
CA TYR A 40 2.02 -14.04 -3.21
C TYR A 40 0.91 -13.25 -2.51
N VAL A 41 0.91 -11.91 -2.66
CA VAL A 41 -0.12 -11.03 -2.10
C VAL A 41 -1.44 -11.24 -2.83
N GLN A 42 -1.42 -11.45 -4.15
CA GLN A 42 -2.61 -11.79 -4.94
C GLN A 42 -3.31 -13.03 -4.38
N ARG A 43 -2.57 -14.06 -3.97
CA ARG A 43 -3.20 -15.24 -3.38
C ARG A 43 -3.92 -14.88 -2.08
N VAL A 44 -3.35 -14.05 -1.20
CA VAL A 44 -3.96 -13.69 0.09
C VAL A 44 -5.29 -12.94 -0.05
N ILE A 45 -5.39 -12.00 -0.98
CA ILE A 45 -6.67 -11.34 -1.31
C ILE A 45 -7.66 -12.28 -2.00
N THR A 46 -7.21 -13.23 -2.85
CA THR A 46 -8.08 -14.26 -3.44
C THR A 46 -8.72 -15.18 -2.38
N TRP A 47 -8.06 -15.40 -1.24
CA TRP A 47 -8.65 -16.16 -0.12
C TRP A 47 -9.63 -15.34 0.74
N SER A 48 -9.71 -14.03 0.53
CA SER A 48 -10.50 -13.10 1.35
C SER A 48 -11.77 -12.62 0.67
N ILE A 49 -12.15 -13.20 -0.48
CA ILE A 49 -13.37 -12.89 -1.24
C ILE A 49 -14.32 -14.09 -1.30
#